data_AF-A0A3Q2DVT3-F1
#
_entry.id   AF-A0A3Q2DVT3-F1
#
_cell.length_a   1.000
_cell.length_b   1.000
_cell.length_c   1.000
_cell.angle_alpha   90.00
_cell.angle_beta   90.00
_cell.angle_gamma   90.00
#
_symmetry.space_group_name_H-M   'P 1'
#
loop_
_entity.id
_entity.type
_entity.pdbx_description
1 polymer ?
#
loop_
_entity_poly.entity_id
_entity_poly.type
_entity_poly.pdbx_seq_one_letter_code
_entity_poly.pdbx_strand_id
1 'polypeptide(L)'
;MDFCMNMNTKSNRRKLVRALFTVPRQRLDLLPFYSRLVATLHPCMSDVAEDLCSMLKGDFRFHIRKKDQINIETKNKTVRFIGELSKFKMFSKTDTLHCLKMLLSDFTHHHIEMACTLLETCGRFLFRSPDSHLRTSVLLEQMMRKKQAQHLDARYVTMVENAYYYCNPPPIEKAVKKKRPPLQEYIRKLLYKDLSKVTTEKVLRQMRKLPWQDPEVKGYLICCMINIWNVKYNSIHCVANLLAGLVAYQEDVGIHVVDGVLEDIRLGMEVNQPKFNQRRISSAKFLGELYNYRMVESAVVFRTLFSFISFGVNQDGSPSPLDPPEHLFRIRLVCTLLDTCGQYFDRGSSKKKLDCFLIYFQRYIWWKKSVDVWTKDHPFPIDIDYMISDTLELLRPKMRLSCSLDEATKQVADLEREVLVKLGMAMEKDGRSSAMSEGEPLDEEDDDDDDEEGAADTEEQSGNESEMNEQEEDEGSENEEEERDEEEEENTDYLTDSNKENETDEENNEVTIRGGGLKHVACAEDEDFIQALDKMMLENLQVLHPHIITLELMISINQESQFLFSKTNQFYRPRCPSSI
;
A
#
# COMPACT_ATOMS: atom_id res chain seq x y z
N MET A 1 44.25 3.44 5.33
CA MET A 1 45.50 3.61 4.53
C MET A 1 46.51 4.44 5.28
N ASP A 2 46.19 5.70 5.59
CA ASP A 2 47.11 6.63 6.28
C ASP A 2 47.70 6.07 7.59
N PHE A 3 46.86 5.57 8.51
CA PHE A 3 47.33 4.97 9.76
C PHE A 3 48.31 3.79 9.56
N CYS A 4 48.06 2.95 8.54
CA CYS A 4 48.87 1.76 8.28
C CYS A 4 50.24 2.10 7.66
N MET A 5 50.29 3.13 6.81
CA MET A 5 51.51 3.51 6.09
C MET A 5 52.38 4.49 6.88
N ASN A 6 51.76 5.45 7.57
CA ASN A 6 52.49 6.61 8.13
C ASN A 6 52.58 6.59 9.67
N MET A 7 51.70 5.85 10.35
CA MET A 7 51.54 5.95 11.80
C MET A 7 51.64 4.62 12.57
N ASN A 8 51.95 3.52 11.89
CA ASN A 8 51.93 2.17 12.47
C ASN A 8 53.12 1.93 13.42
N THR A 9 52.95 2.33 14.68
CA THR A 9 53.87 2.01 15.78
C THR A 9 53.11 1.38 16.94
N LYS A 10 53.79 0.57 17.76
CA LYS A 10 53.18 -0.07 18.95
C LYS A 10 52.53 0.95 19.91
N SER A 11 53.13 2.13 20.03
CA SER A 11 52.58 3.24 20.84
C SER A 11 51.30 3.80 20.22
N ASN A 12 51.31 4.07 18.91
CA ASN A 12 50.15 4.62 18.21
C ASN A 12 48.99 3.63 18.09
N ARG A 13 49.25 2.32 17.97
CA ARG A 13 48.21 1.29 18.00
C ARG A 13 47.47 1.27 19.34
N ARG A 14 48.19 1.38 20.45
CA ARG A 14 47.57 1.52 21.79
C ARG A 14 46.76 2.81 21.94
N LYS A 15 47.25 3.92 21.39
CA LYS A 15 46.50 5.19 21.36
C LYS A 15 45.22 5.07 20.53
N LEU A 16 45.30 4.42 19.37
CA LEU A 16 44.16 4.15 18.50
C LEU A 16 43.11 3.30 19.23
N VAL A 17 43.50 2.19 19.85
CA VAL A 17 42.58 1.32 20.60
C VAL A 17 41.85 2.11 21.70
N ARG A 18 42.57 2.95 22.45
CA ARG A 18 41.95 3.80 23.48
C ARG A 18 40.97 4.80 22.89
N ALA A 19 41.33 5.49 21.80
CA ALA A 19 40.46 6.44 21.12
C ALA A 19 39.20 5.78 20.56
N LEU A 20 39.34 4.58 19.98
CA LEU A 20 38.21 3.78 19.51
C LEU A 20 37.32 3.34 20.68
N PHE A 21 37.89 2.98 21.84
CA PHE A 21 37.11 2.56 23.01
C PHE A 21 36.32 3.72 23.65
N THR A 22 36.89 4.93 23.68
CA THR A 22 36.29 6.13 24.30
C THR A 22 35.35 6.88 23.36
N VAL A 23 34.53 6.17 22.59
CA VAL A 23 33.49 6.77 21.74
C VAL A 23 32.46 7.50 22.61
N PRO A 24 32.13 8.78 22.31
CA PRO A 24 31.05 9.50 22.98
C PRO A 24 29.71 8.79 22.81
N ARG A 25 28.90 8.73 23.88
CA ARG A 25 27.60 8.03 23.84
C ARG A 25 26.58 8.65 22.88
N GLN A 26 26.76 9.93 22.54
CA GLN A 26 25.96 10.66 21.55
C GLN A 26 26.32 10.29 20.10
N ARG A 27 27.50 9.69 19.87
CA ARG A 27 28.03 9.40 18.53
C ARG A 27 28.00 7.90 18.21
N LEU A 28 26.83 7.29 18.36
CA LEU A 28 26.61 5.87 18.05
C LEU A 28 26.72 5.58 16.54
N ASP A 29 26.55 6.62 15.71
CA ASP A 29 26.77 6.62 14.26
C ASP A 29 28.19 6.18 13.87
N LEU A 30 29.17 6.40 14.75
CA LEU A 30 30.57 6.06 14.48
C LEU A 30 30.90 4.57 14.63
N LEU A 31 30.09 3.81 15.38
CA LEU A 31 30.40 2.41 15.73
C LEU A 31 30.56 1.47 14.52
N PRO A 32 29.73 1.57 13.45
CA PRO A 32 29.93 0.77 12.24
C PRO A 32 31.24 1.12 11.52
N PHE A 33 31.58 2.41 11.42
CA PHE A 33 32.82 2.87 10.78
C PHE A 33 34.07 2.45 11.56
N TYR A 34 34.01 2.54 12.89
CA TYR A 34 35.10 2.12 13.76
C TYR A 34 35.31 0.61 13.70
N SER A 35 34.21 -0.15 13.68
CA SER A 35 34.27 -1.61 13.53
C SER A 35 34.84 -2.02 12.16
N ARG A 36 34.46 -1.31 11.09
CA ARG A 36 35.04 -1.50 9.75
C ARG A 36 36.54 -1.20 9.74
N LEU A 37 36.97 -0.11 10.38
CA LEU A 37 38.38 0.25 10.46
C LEU A 37 39.18 -0.85 11.16
N VAL A 38 38.71 -1.33 12.31
CA VAL A 38 39.36 -2.42 13.07
C VAL A 38 39.45 -3.69 12.22
N ALA A 39 38.36 -4.08 11.55
CA ALA A 39 38.34 -5.25 10.69
C ALA A 39 39.27 -5.13 9.48
N THR A 40 39.42 -3.92 8.94
CA THR A 40 40.34 -3.65 7.81
C THR A 40 41.80 -3.72 8.25
N LEU A 41 42.11 -3.31 9.48
CA LEU A 41 43.46 -3.34 10.05
C LEU A 41 43.85 -4.72 10.59
N HIS A 42 42.89 -5.57 10.95
CA HIS A 42 43.14 -6.86 11.58
C HIS A 42 44.14 -7.78 10.83
N PRO A 43 44.12 -7.91 9.49
CA PRO A 43 45.07 -8.78 8.77
C PRO A 43 46.55 -8.36 8.89
N CYS A 44 46.84 -7.07 9.12
CA CYS A 44 48.21 -6.55 9.21
C CYS A 44 48.61 -6.14 10.63
N MET A 45 47.64 -5.90 11.52
CA MET A 45 47.85 -5.57 12.93
C MET A 45 46.69 -6.12 13.78
N SER A 46 46.75 -7.42 14.08
CA SER A 46 45.69 -8.10 14.84
C SER A 46 45.55 -7.60 16.28
N ASP A 47 46.63 -7.07 16.85
CA ASP A 47 46.69 -6.54 18.22
C ASP A 47 45.67 -5.42 18.48
N VAL A 48 45.35 -4.60 17.48
CA VAL A 48 44.31 -3.57 17.60
C VAL A 48 42.93 -4.17 17.84
N ALA A 49 42.59 -5.24 17.12
CA ALA A 49 41.30 -5.92 17.28
C ALA A 49 41.25 -6.69 18.60
N GLU A 50 42.32 -7.42 18.93
CA GLU A 50 42.41 -8.22 20.16
C GLU A 50 42.31 -7.36 21.43
N ASP A 51 43.06 -6.25 21.48
CA ASP A 51 43.03 -5.33 22.63
C ASP A 51 41.66 -4.67 22.78
N LEU A 52 41.05 -4.19 21.68
CA LEU A 52 39.73 -3.57 21.71
C LEU A 52 38.64 -4.57 22.14
N CYS A 53 38.64 -5.78 21.58
CA CYS A 53 37.73 -6.85 21.97
C CYS A 53 37.89 -7.21 23.45
N SER A 54 39.13 -7.29 23.95
CA SER A 54 39.41 -7.56 25.36
C SER A 54 38.86 -6.46 26.29
N MET A 55 39.07 -5.18 25.93
CA MET A 55 38.53 -4.04 26.66
C MET A 55 37.00 -4.06 26.70
N LEU A 56 36.34 -4.28 25.56
CA LEU A 56 34.87 -4.36 25.48
C LEU A 56 34.32 -5.56 26.26
N LYS A 57 34.98 -6.72 26.26
CA LYS A 57 34.61 -7.88 27.10
C LYS A 57 34.76 -7.57 28.60
N GLY A 58 35.76 -6.78 28.98
CA GLY A 58 35.93 -6.31 30.36
C GLY A 58 34.82 -5.35 30.78
N ASP A 59 34.54 -4.35 29.94
CA ASP A 59 33.52 -3.33 30.17
C ASP A 59 32.10 -3.92 30.22
N PHE A 60 31.80 -4.86 29.33
CA PHE A 60 30.54 -5.61 29.36
C PHE A 60 30.35 -6.38 30.68
N ARG A 61 31.39 -7.10 31.14
CA ARG A 61 31.35 -7.82 32.44
C ARG A 61 31.18 -6.86 33.61
N PHE A 62 31.80 -5.68 33.53
CA PHE A 62 31.61 -4.62 34.53
C PHE A 62 30.17 -4.11 34.55
N HIS A 63 29.55 -3.85 33.39
CA HIS A 63 28.17 -3.39 33.26
C HIS A 63 27.12 -4.39 33.75
N ILE A 64 27.38 -5.70 33.62
CA ILE A 64 26.53 -6.76 34.17
C ILE A 64 26.62 -6.81 35.70
N ARG A 65 27.82 -6.68 36.27
CA ARG A 65 28.01 -6.75 37.74
C ARG A 65 27.52 -5.49 38.44
N LYS A 66 27.65 -4.33 37.80
CA LYS A 66 27.29 -3.05 38.38
C LYS A 66 25.78 -2.79 38.26
N LYS A 67 25.10 -2.89 39.41
CA LYS A 67 23.65 -2.67 39.56
C LYS A 67 23.25 -1.21 39.71
N ASP A 68 24.19 -0.27 39.78
CA ASP A 68 23.89 1.16 39.86
C ASP A 68 23.03 1.62 38.68
N GLN A 69 22.08 2.52 38.95
CA GLN A 69 21.18 3.12 37.97
C GLN A 69 21.84 4.14 37.02
N ILE A 70 23.16 4.06 36.80
CA ILE A 70 23.89 5.03 35.96
C ILE A 70 23.79 4.65 34.47
N ASN A 71 23.26 5.61 33.68
CA ASN A 71 23.17 5.74 32.22
C ASN A 71 23.18 4.45 31.41
N ILE A 72 21.99 3.88 31.20
CA ILE A 72 21.71 2.80 30.24
C ILE A 72 22.30 3.05 28.85
N GLU A 73 22.40 4.31 28.42
CA GLU A 73 23.07 4.73 27.19
C GLU A 73 24.52 4.23 27.08
N THR A 74 25.28 4.26 28.18
CA THR A 74 26.68 3.81 28.19
C THR A 74 26.75 2.29 28.02
N LYS A 75 25.84 1.56 28.68
CA LYS A 75 25.73 0.11 28.54
C LYS A 75 25.33 -0.26 27.11
N ASN A 76 24.38 0.46 26.53
CA ASN A 76 23.92 0.28 25.15
C ASN A 76 25.03 0.59 24.14
N LYS A 77 25.85 1.63 24.35
CA LYS A 77 27.04 1.93 23.52
C LYS A 77 27.97 0.72 23.46
N THR A 78 28.33 0.15 24.62
CA THR A 78 29.23 -1.01 24.69
C THR A 78 28.64 -2.23 23.98
N VAL A 79 27.34 -2.48 24.15
CA VAL A 79 26.64 -3.59 23.49
C VAL A 79 26.52 -3.41 21.97
N ARG A 80 26.17 -2.20 21.50
CA ARG A 80 26.12 -1.89 20.06
C ARG A 80 27.49 -2.09 19.44
N PHE A 81 28.56 -1.68 20.11
CA PHE A 81 29.91 -1.84 19.59
C PHE A 81 30.31 -3.33 19.48
N ILE A 82 29.97 -4.15 20.47
CA ILE A 82 30.15 -5.61 20.39
C ILE A 82 29.34 -6.19 19.21
N GLY A 83 28.10 -5.74 19.02
CA GLY A 83 27.25 -6.17 17.91
C GLY A 83 27.83 -5.81 16.53
N GLU A 84 28.34 -4.59 16.36
CA GLU A 84 29.01 -4.16 15.12
C GLU A 84 30.28 -4.99 14.85
N LEU A 85 31.15 -5.17 15.84
CA LEU A 85 32.35 -5.98 15.70
C LEU A 85 32.05 -7.47 15.44
N SER A 86 30.88 -7.96 15.90
CA SER A 86 30.41 -9.32 15.61
C SER A 86 30.07 -9.51 14.13
N LYS A 87 29.44 -8.51 13.50
CA LYS A 87 29.13 -8.54 12.05
C LYS A 87 30.40 -8.58 11.19
N PHE A 88 31.45 -7.88 11.64
CA PHE A 88 32.78 -7.92 11.01
C PHE A 88 33.64 -9.13 11.41
N LYS A 89 33.09 -10.09 12.17
CA LYS A 89 33.78 -11.31 12.62
C LYS A 89 35.00 -11.06 13.52
N MET A 90 35.11 -9.88 14.13
CA MET A 90 36.14 -9.59 15.15
C MET A 90 35.75 -10.20 16.50
N PHE A 91 34.46 -10.18 16.82
CA PHE A 91 33.89 -11.04 17.86
C PHE A 91 33.39 -12.35 17.24
N SER A 92 33.71 -13.47 17.88
CA SER A 92 33.17 -14.76 17.47
C SER A 92 31.67 -14.83 17.78
N LYS A 93 30.91 -15.54 16.94
CA LYS A 93 29.46 -15.73 17.20
C LYS A 93 29.21 -16.39 18.56
N THR A 94 30.10 -17.29 18.98
CA THR A 94 30.07 -17.92 20.30
C THR A 94 30.23 -16.92 21.44
N ASP A 95 31.15 -15.95 21.32
CA ASP A 95 31.32 -14.90 22.33
C ASP A 95 30.08 -14.02 22.44
N THR A 96 29.51 -13.60 21.31
CA THR A 96 28.32 -12.73 21.27
C THR A 96 27.08 -13.45 21.80
N LEU A 97 26.91 -14.74 21.48
CA LEU A 97 25.85 -15.58 22.06
C LEU A 97 26.05 -15.81 23.56
N HIS A 98 27.30 -15.90 24.01
CA HIS A 98 27.59 -15.96 25.45
C HIS A 98 27.19 -14.65 26.15
N CYS A 99 27.49 -13.48 25.54
CA CYS A 99 27.01 -12.19 26.03
C CYS A 99 25.47 -12.16 26.15
N LEU A 100 24.75 -12.59 25.11
CA LEU A 100 23.29 -12.68 25.14
C LEU A 100 22.80 -13.62 26.26
N LYS A 101 23.41 -14.81 26.38
CA LYS A 101 23.06 -15.78 27.44
C LYS A 101 23.26 -15.21 28.85
N MET A 102 24.32 -14.44 29.07
CA MET A 102 24.57 -13.77 30.35
C MET A 102 23.47 -12.75 30.68
N LEU A 103 23.02 -11.95 29.70
CA LEU A 103 21.93 -10.99 29.88
C LEU A 103 20.58 -11.69 30.16
N LEU A 104 20.33 -12.85 29.53
CA LEU A 104 19.10 -13.63 29.76
C LEU A 104 19.08 -14.37 31.10
N SER A 105 20.25 -14.59 31.74
CA SER A 105 20.34 -15.30 33.02
C SER A 105 19.70 -14.49 34.16
N ASP A 106 19.96 -13.19 34.21
CA ASP A 106 19.38 -12.23 35.16
C ASP A 106 18.54 -11.20 34.39
N PHE A 107 17.30 -11.55 34.04
CA PHE A 107 16.46 -10.82 33.08
C PHE A 107 15.78 -9.58 33.71
N THR A 108 16.59 -8.61 34.13
CA THR A 108 16.17 -7.34 34.74
C THR A 108 16.08 -6.21 33.71
N HIS A 109 15.46 -5.07 34.07
CA HIS A 109 15.21 -3.92 33.20
C HIS A 109 16.41 -3.52 32.30
N HIS A 110 17.59 -3.25 32.87
CA HIS A 110 18.77 -2.88 32.09
C HIS A 110 19.30 -4.03 31.21
N HIS A 111 19.22 -5.27 31.67
CA HIS A 111 19.67 -6.41 30.88
C HIS A 111 18.72 -6.71 29.71
N ILE A 112 17.43 -6.43 29.85
CA ILE A 112 16.44 -6.51 28.77
C ILE A 112 16.81 -5.50 27.68
N GLU A 113 17.01 -4.22 28.02
CA GLU A 113 17.38 -3.20 27.02
C GLU A 113 18.70 -3.52 26.32
N MET A 114 19.71 -3.99 27.08
CA MET A 114 20.98 -4.45 26.50
C MET A 114 20.78 -5.65 25.56
N ALA A 115 19.95 -6.64 25.93
CA ALA A 115 19.70 -7.80 25.10
C ALA A 115 18.99 -7.42 23.78
N CYS A 116 17.96 -6.58 23.86
CA CYS A 116 17.24 -6.07 22.69
C CYS A 116 18.17 -5.25 21.79
N THR A 117 18.98 -4.36 22.37
CA THR A 117 19.98 -3.57 21.63
C THR A 117 21.00 -4.46 20.89
N LEU A 118 21.46 -5.54 21.53
CA LEU A 118 22.38 -6.50 20.90
C LEU A 118 21.73 -7.20 19.70
N LEU A 119 20.47 -7.61 19.84
CA LEU A 119 19.69 -8.30 18.83
C LEU A 119 19.31 -7.38 17.66
N GLU A 120 18.97 -6.12 17.91
CA GLU A 120 18.78 -5.11 16.85
C GLU A 120 20.07 -4.91 16.05
N THR A 121 21.23 -4.90 16.72
CA THR A 121 22.51 -4.61 16.06
C THR A 121 23.02 -5.79 15.23
N CYS A 122 22.95 -7.02 15.77
CA CYS A 122 23.57 -8.19 15.14
C CYS A 122 22.71 -9.48 15.18
N GLY A 123 21.48 -9.44 15.70
CA GLY A 123 20.62 -10.61 15.84
C GLY A 123 20.22 -11.24 14.51
N ARG A 124 19.93 -10.45 13.47
CA ARG A 124 19.72 -10.96 12.10
C ARG A 124 20.95 -11.69 11.55
N PHE A 125 22.14 -11.16 11.80
CA PHE A 125 23.40 -11.79 11.38
C PHE A 125 23.60 -13.14 12.07
N LEU A 126 23.37 -13.19 13.39
CA LEU A 126 23.45 -14.43 14.17
C LEU A 126 22.38 -15.46 13.75
N PHE A 127 21.14 -15.01 13.52
CA PHE A 127 20.02 -15.88 13.17
C PHE A 127 20.12 -16.43 11.74
N ARG A 128 20.58 -15.63 10.77
CA ARG A 128 20.71 -16.07 9.36
C ARG A 128 21.98 -16.89 9.08
N SER A 129 22.96 -16.84 9.98
CA SER A 129 24.19 -17.62 9.83
C SER A 129 23.95 -19.09 10.24
N PRO A 130 24.27 -20.08 9.39
CA PRO A 130 23.90 -21.49 9.63
C PRO A 130 24.57 -22.07 10.88
N ASP A 131 25.78 -21.61 11.22
CA ASP A 131 26.55 -22.07 12.38
C ASP A 131 26.01 -21.55 13.73
N SER A 132 25.31 -20.42 13.75
CA SER A 132 24.71 -19.84 14.97
C SER A 132 23.19 -19.92 15.02
N HIS A 133 22.52 -20.19 13.89
CA HIS A 133 21.06 -20.18 13.76
C HIS A 133 20.34 -20.91 14.89
N LEU A 134 20.65 -22.19 15.10
CA LEU A 134 19.98 -23.01 16.12
C LEU A 134 20.14 -22.43 17.52
N ARG A 135 21.35 -22.00 17.89
CA ARG A 135 21.62 -21.40 19.21
C ARG A 135 20.91 -20.05 19.37
N THR A 136 20.91 -19.22 18.33
CA THR A 136 20.19 -17.93 18.34
C THR A 136 18.69 -18.15 18.47
N SER A 137 18.11 -19.10 17.73
CA SER A 137 16.69 -19.45 17.81
C SER A 137 16.30 -19.87 19.23
N VAL A 138 17.09 -20.73 19.87
CA VAL A 138 16.82 -21.18 21.25
C VAL A 138 16.85 -20.00 22.24
N LEU A 139 17.79 -19.06 22.10
CA LEU A 139 17.87 -17.89 22.99
C LEU A 139 16.73 -16.89 22.74
N LEU A 140 16.30 -16.71 21.48
CA LEU A 140 15.13 -15.88 21.13
C LEU A 140 13.84 -16.47 21.73
N GLU A 141 13.64 -17.78 21.62
CA GLU A 141 12.51 -18.48 22.25
C GLU A 141 12.55 -18.39 23.78
N GLN A 142 13.74 -18.51 24.38
CA GLN A 142 13.91 -18.33 25.81
C GLN A 142 13.53 -16.92 26.27
N MET A 143 13.85 -15.89 25.46
CA MET A 143 13.48 -14.49 25.73
C MET A 143 11.95 -14.31 25.71
N MET A 144 11.26 -14.91 24.72
CA MET A 144 9.80 -14.89 24.63
C MET A 144 9.11 -15.61 25.79
N ARG A 145 9.64 -16.76 26.22
CA ARG A 145 9.12 -17.48 27.40
C ARG A 145 9.31 -16.67 28.69
N LYS A 146 10.47 -16.03 28.87
CA LYS A 146 10.75 -15.17 30.03
C LYS A 146 9.82 -13.96 30.10
N LYS A 147 9.52 -13.34 28.94
CA LYS A 147 8.53 -12.25 28.83
C LYS A 147 7.17 -12.66 29.41
N GLN A 148 6.68 -13.85 29.04
CA GLN A 148 5.39 -14.37 29.53
C GLN A 148 5.42 -14.74 31.02
N ALA A 149 6.52 -15.34 31.49
CA ALA A 149 6.62 -15.86 32.85
C ALA A 149 6.91 -14.79 33.92
N GLN A 150 7.55 -13.68 33.57
CA GLN A 150 8.00 -12.66 34.55
C GLN A 150 7.09 -11.43 34.65
N HIS A 151 5.94 -11.40 33.98
CA HIS A 151 4.97 -10.28 34.02
C HIS A 151 5.64 -8.90 33.93
N LEU A 152 6.44 -8.70 32.88
CA LEU A 152 7.14 -7.45 32.64
C LEU A 152 6.17 -6.30 32.35
N ASP A 153 6.60 -5.06 32.64
CA ASP A 153 5.86 -3.87 32.22
C ASP A 153 5.70 -3.81 30.69
N ALA A 154 4.59 -3.21 30.22
CA ALA A 154 4.19 -3.16 28.82
C ALA A 154 5.30 -2.63 27.90
N ARG A 155 6.12 -1.69 28.37
CA ARG A 155 7.28 -1.17 27.62
C ARG A 155 8.29 -2.28 27.28
N TYR A 156 8.66 -3.11 28.24
CA TYR A 156 9.65 -4.17 28.04
C TYR A 156 9.07 -5.37 27.28
N VAL A 157 7.78 -5.65 27.45
CA VAL A 157 7.05 -6.65 26.63
C VAL A 157 7.16 -6.30 25.15
N THR A 158 6.82 -5.05 24.81
CA THR A 158 6.87 -4.54 23.43
C THR A 158 8.31 -4.55 22.89
N MET A 159 9.29 -4.14 23.69
CA MET A 159 10.69 -4.12 23.27
C MET A 159 11.22 -5.53 22.94
N VAL A 160 10.86 -6.54 23.73
CA VAL A 160 11.23 -7.95 23.50
C VAL A 160 10.58 -8.49 22.22
N GLU A 161 9.31 -8.18 21.99
CA GLU A 161 8.60 -8.59 20.76
C GLU A 161 9.22 -7.95 19.52
N ASN A 162 9.49 -6.64 19.56
CA ASN A 162 10.14 -5.93 18.48
C ASN A 162 11.51 -6.52 18.15
N ALA A 163 12.35 -6.79 19.16
CA ALA A 163 13.65 -7.42 18.96
C ALA A 163 13.55 -8.85 18.40
N TYR A 164 12.55 -9.63 18.85
CA TYR A 164 12.29 -10.99 18.34
C TYR A 164 11.90 -10.96 16.86
N TYR A 165 10.86 -10.21 16.50
CA TYR A 165 10.37 -10.11 15.11
C TYR A 165 11.34 -9.36 14.20
N TYR A 166 12.20 -8.50 14.74
CA TYR A 166 13.31 -7.92 14.00
C TYR A 166 14.28 -9.00 13.52
N CYS A 167 14.60 -9.98 14.37
CA CYS A 167 15.54 -11.06 14.05
C CYS A 167 14.90 -12.18 13.22
N ASN A 168 13.70 -12.61 13.61
CA ASN A 168 12.90 -13.65 12.99
C ASN A 168 11.56 -13.06 12.51
N PRO A 169 11.57 -12.32 11.38
CA PRO A 169 10.33 -11.77 10.85
C PRO A 169 9.38 -12.92 10.47
N PRO A 170 8.06 -12.74 10.62
CA PRO A 170 7.10 -13.73 10.15
C PRO A 170 7.34 -14.01 8.67
N PRO A 171 7.10 -15.25 8.20
CA PRO A 171 7.30 -15.61 6.81
C PRO A 171 6.39 -14.76 5.92
N ILE A 172 6.95 -13.70 5.33
CA ILE A 172 6.31 -12.97 4.24
C ILE A 172 6.39 -13.92 3.04
N GLU A 173 5.25 -14.35 2.51
CA GLU A 173 5.20 -15.06 1.24
C GLU A 173 5.95 -14.20 0.22
N LYS A 174 7.17 -14.61 -0.17
CA LYS A 174 7.91 -13.94 -1.24
C LYS A 174 7.03 -14.00 -2.47
N ALA A 175 6.48 -12.86 -2.86
CA ALA A 175 5.67 -12.75 -4.07
C ALA A 175 6.51 -13.29 -5.24
N VAL A 176 6.14 -14.47 -5.74
CA VAL A 176 6.86 -15.13 -6.83
C VAL A 176 6.77 -14.20 -8.04
N LYS A 177 7.91 -13.67 -8.50
CA LYS A 177 7.97 -12.91 -9.76
C LYS A 177 7.55 -13.87 -10.87
N LYS A 178 6.32 -13.73 -11.36
CA LYS A 178 5.79 -14.50 -12.48
C LYS A 178 6.72 -14.30 -13.68
N LYS A 179 7.33 -15.38 -14.21
CA LYS A 179 8.09 -15.32 -15.45
C LYS A 179 7.11 -14.99 -16.58
N ARG A 180 7.33 -13.89 -17.29
CA ARG A 180 6.47 -13.42 -18.39
C ARG A 180 7.21 -13.44 -19.73
N PRO A 181 6.50 -13.61 -20.86
CA PRO A 181 7.08 -13.47 -22.18
C PRO A 181 7.71 -12.08 -22.41
N PRO A 182 8.75 -11.96 -23.25
CA PRO A 182 9.44 -10.69 -23.51
C PRO A 182 8.53 -9.56 -24.01
N LEU A 183 7.56 -9.86 -24.89
CA LEU A 183 6.61 -8.87 -25.40
C LEU A 183 5.70 -8.32 -24.30
N GLN A 184 5.27 -9.15 -23.35
CA GLN A 184 4.47 -8.72 -22.22
C GLN A 184 5.26 -7.78 -21.29
N GLU A 185 6.52 -8.10 -21.02
CA GLU A 185 7.41 -7.22 -20.24
C GLU A 185 7.68 -5.90 -20.97
N TYR A 186 7.83 -5.94 -22.30
CA TYR A 186 8.00 -4.75 -23.12
C TYR A 186 6.78 -3.82 -23.06
N ILE A 187 5.57 -4.35 -23.22
CA ILE A 187 4.32 -3.58 -23.10
C ILE A 187 4.22 -2.93 -21.71
N ARG A 188 4.51 -3.69 -20.65
CA ARG A 188 4.48 -3.18 -19.27
C ARG A 188 5.52 -2.10 -19.03
N LYS A 189 6.73 -2.27 -19.56
CA LYS A 189 7.77 -1.25 -19.47
C LYS A 189 7.30 0.04 -20.15
N LEU A 190 6.76 -0.06 -21.36
CA LEU A 190 6.25 1.10 -22.08
C LEU A 190 5.13 1.82 -21.32
N LEU A 191 4.12 1.09 -20.82
CA LEU A 191 2.96 1.69 -20.15
C LEU A 191 3.23 2.15 -18.71
N TYR A 192 3.95 1.36 -17.91
CA TYR A 192 4.04 1.57 -16.46
C TYR A 192 5.34 2.24 -16.01
N LYS A 193 6.36 2.29 -16.88
CA LYS A 193 7.65 2.90 -16.54
C LYS A 193 8.00 4.07 -17.47
N ASP A 194 7.95 3.84 -18.78
CA ASP A 194 8.48 4.79 -19.75
C ASP A 194 7.47 5.88 -20.12
N LEU A 195 6.17 5.64 -19.97
CA LEU A 195 5.11 6.59 -20.32
C LEU A 195 5.05 7.78 -19.35
N SER A 196 5.19 8.98 -19.92
CA SER A 196 5.12 10.27 -19.23
C SER A 196 4.69 11.34 -20.24
N LYS A 197 4.35 12.55 -19.76
CA LYS A 197 3.94 13.67 -20.60
C LYS A 197 4.91 13.95 -21.76
N VAL A 198 6.22 13.86 -21.50
CA VAL A 198 7.28 14.14 -22.49
C VAL A 198 7.61 12.95 -23.41
N THR A 199 7.30 11.72 -22.99
CA THR A 199 7.64 10.50 -23.77
C THR A 199 6.47 9.96 -24.58
N THR A 200 5.27 10.56 -24.48
CA THR A 200 4.02 10.09 -25.11
C THR A 200 4.19 9.74 -26.60
N GLU A 201 4.77 10.62 -27.40
CA GLU A 201 4.96 10.36 -28.84
C GLU A 201 5.92 9.21 -29.13
N LYS A 202 7.00 9.10 -28.35
CA LYS A 202 7.96 8.00 -28.48
C LYS A 202 7.32 6.66 -28.12
N VAL A 203 6.49 6.64 -27.07
CA VAL A 203 5.73 5.44 -26.67
C VAL A 203 4.69 5.11 -27.73
N LEU A 204 3.92 6.08 -28.23
CA LEU A 204 2.93 5.87 -29.30
C LEU A 204 3.56 5.27 -30.56
N ARG A 205 4.71 5.80 -31.00
CA ARG A 205 5.46 5.23 -32.16
C ARG A 205 5.91 3.80 -31.91
N GLN A 206 6.21 3.42 -30.67
CA GLN A 206 6.57 2.04 -30.32
C GLN A 206 5.34 1.13 -30.24
N MET A 207 4.24 1.61 -29.67
CA MET A 207 2.97 0.86 -29.59
C MET A 207 2.45 0.53 -30.98
N ARG A 208 2.50 1.48 -31.93
CA ARG A 208 2.08 1.25 -33.32
C ARG A 208 2.86 0.12 -34.02
N LYS A 209 4.07 -0.21 -33.56
CA LYS A 209 4.93 -1.26 -34.13
C LYS A 209 4.69 -2.65 -33.50
N LEU A 210 3.79 -2.77 -32.53
CA LEU A 210 3.43 -4.07 -31.96
C LEU A 210 2.77 -4.96 -33.04
N PRO A 211 2.90 -6.30 -32.92
CA PRO A 211 2.25 -7.23 -33.83
C PRO A 211 0.74 -7.28 -33.56
N TRP A 212 -0.02 -6.32 -34.10
CA TRP A 212 -1.48 -6.20 -33.91
C TRP A 212 -2.31 -7.36 -34.48
N GLN A 213 -1.70 -8.16 -35.36
CA GLN A 213 -2.31 -9.39 -35.90
C GLN A 213 -2.32 -10.54 -34.89
N ASP A 214 -1.51 -10.44 -33.83
CA ASP A 214 -1.47 -11.41 -32.75
C ASP A 214 -2.54 -11.04 -31.69
N PRO A 215 -3.63 -11.82 -31.56
CA PRO A 215 -4.69 -11.54 -30.60
C PRO A 215 -4.21 -11.57 -29.15
N GLU A 216 -3.17 -12.36 -28.85
CA GLU A 216 -2.65 -12.52 -27.50
C GLU A 216 -1.94 -11.23 -27.04
N VAL A 217 -1.13 -10.65 -27.93
CA VAL A 217 -0.43 -9.38 -27.68
C VAL A 217 -1.43 -8.23 -27.57
N LYS A 218 -2.43 -8.19 -28.46
CA LYS A 218 -3.49 -7.19 -28.43
C LYS A 218 -4.32 -7.27 -27.15
N GLY A 219 -4.79 -8.46 -26.79
CA GLY A 219 -5.53 -8.71 -25.56
C GLY A 219 -4.72 -8.36 -24.31
N TYR A 220 -3.41 -8.64 -24.31
CA TYR A 220 -2.54 -8.26 -23.20
C TYR A 220 -2.39 -6.75 -23.04
N LEU A 221 -2.28 -5.99 -24.14
CA LEU A 221 -2.22 -4.54 -24.10
C LEU A 221 -3.52 -3.96 -23.54
N ILE A 222 -4.67 -4.42 -24.05
CA ILE A 222 -6.00 -4.02 -23.56
C ILE A 222 -6.11 -4.29 -22.07
N CYS A 223 -5.73 -5.49 -21.63
CA CYS A 223 -5.70 -5.85 -20.22
C CYS A 223 -4.78 -4.92 -19.42
N CYS A 224 -3.61 -4.55 -19.94
CA CYS A 224 -2.70 -3.63 -19.24
C CYS A 224 -3.27 -2.20 -19.12
N MET A 225 -3.99 -1.72 -20.14
CA MET A 225 -4.63 -0.40 -20.12
C MET A 225 -5.84 -0.36 -19.17
N ILE A 226 -6.64 -1.44 -19.10
CA ILE A 226 -7.73 -1.58 -18.12
C ILE A 226 -7.17 -1.62 -16.70
N ASN A 227 -6.05 -2.33 -16.47
CA ASN A 227 -5.36 -2.38 -15.17
C ASN A 227 -4.57 -1.07 -14.89
N ILE A 228 -5.25 0.07 -14.93
CA ILE A 228 -4.68 1.42 -14.89
C ILE A 228 -4.02 1.75 -13.55
N TRP A 229 -4.37 1.07 -12.47
CA TRP A 229 -3.76 1.23 -11.14
C TRP A 229 -2.28 0.85 -11.06
N ASN A 230 -1.72 0.25 -12.11
CA ASN A 230 -0.26 0.03 -12.22
C ASN A 230 0.48 1.27 -12.73
N VAL A 231 -0.25 2.30 -13.21
CA VAL A 231 0.29 3.60 -13.63
C VAL A 231 0.22 4.57 -12.45
N LYS A 232 1.22 5.47 -12.36
CA LYS A 232 1.20 6.55 -11.37
C LYS A 232 -0.04 7.43 -11.59
N TYR A 233 -0.70 7.82 -10.50
CA TYR A 233 -1.97 8.57 -10.54
C TYR A 233 -1.89 9.82 -11.45
N ASN A 234 -0.81 10.61 -11.32
CA ASN A 234 -0.59 11.82 -12.10
C ASN A 234 -0.30 11.57 -13.59
N SER A 235 -0.05 10.33 -14.00
CA SER A 235 0.24 9.94 -15.39
C SER A 235 -0.91 9.19 -16.07
N ILE A 236 -2.05 9.03 -15.40
CA ILE A 236 -3.24 8.36 -15.97
C ILE A 236 -3.71 9.10 -17.23
N HIS A 237 -3.71 10.43 -17.23
CA HIS A 237 -4.06 11.24 -18.41
C HIS A 237 -3.15 10.96 -19.63
N CYS A 238 -1.90 10.53 -19.41
CA CYS A 238 -1.00 10.17 -20.51
C CYS A 238 -1.44 8.88 -21.20
N VAL A 239 -2.08 7.95 -20.48
CA VAL A 239 -2.63 6.72 -21.05
C VAL A 239 -3.85 7.02 -21.91
N ALA A 240 -4.72 7.93 -21.46
CA ALA A 240 -5.86 8.38 -22.25
C ALA A 240 -5.41 9.07 -23.55
N ASN A 241 -4.42 9.96 -23.46
CA ASN A 241 -3.80 10.59 -24.64
C ASN A 241 -3.17 9.56 -25.59
N LEU A 242 -2.43 8.59 -25.05
CA LEU A 242 -1.84 7.50 -25.83
C LEU A 242 -2.91 6.69 -26.56
N LEU A 243 -4.03 6.38 -25.89
CA LEU A 243 -5.14 5.65 -26.48
C LEU A 243 -5.81 6.44 -27.60
N ALA A 244 -6.06 7.73 -27.39
CA ALA A 244 -6.61 8.64 -28.41
C ALA A 244 -5.72 8.70 -29.68
N GLY A 245 -4.40 8.73 -29.52
CA GLY A 245 -3.47 8.64 -30.66
C GLY A 245 -3.41 7.26 -31.32
N LEU A 246 -3.76 6.20 -30.58
CA LEU A 246 -3.69 4.82 -31.05
C LEU A 246 -4.93 4.40 -31.85
N VAL A 247 -6.12 4.88 -31.46
CA VAL A 247 -7.38 4.52 -32.12
C VAL A 247 -7.46 4.93 -33.58
N ALA A 248 -6.72 5.96 -33.99
CA ALA A 248 -6.57 6.32 -35.40
C ALA A 248 -5.97 5.19 -36.28
N TYR A 249 -5.34 4.19 -35.66
CA TYR A 249 -4.74 3.02 -36.35
C TYR A 249 -5.36 1.70 -35.93
N GLN A 250 -5.92 1.62 -34.71
CA GLN A 250 -6.46 0.42 -34.08
C GLN A 250 -7.69 0.81 -33.24
N GLU A 251 -8.80 1.10 -33.92
CA GLU A 251 -10.03 1.63 -33.31
C GLU A 251 -10.63 0.69 -32.26
N ASP A 252 -10.67 -0.61 -32.55
CA ASP A 252 -11.26 -1.63 -31.68
C ASP A 252 -10.56 -1.75 -30.32
N VAL A 253 -9.27 -1.41 -30.23
CA VAL A 253 -8.54 -1.35 -28.95
C VAL A 253 -9.15 -0.29 -28.04
N GLY A 254 -9.54 0.86 -28.58
CA GLY A 254 -10.19 1.93 -27.82
C GLY A 254 -11.51 1.47 -27.20
N ILE A 255 -12.36 0.86 -28.03
CA ILE A 255 -13.67 0.34 -27.62
C ILE A 255 -13.51 -0.68 -26.48
N HIS A 256 -12.63 -1.68 -26.66
CA HIS A 256 -12.40 -2.71 -25.65
C HIS A 256 -11.83 -2.18 -24.33
N VAL A 257 -10.99 -1.13 -24.37
CA VAL A 257 -10.48 -0.50 -23.14
C VAL A 257 -11.59 0.25 -22.42
N VAL A 258 -12.43 1.01 -23.14
CA VAL A 258 -13.57 1.73 -22.55
C VAL A 258 -14.54 0.74 -21.90
N ASP A 259 -14.95 -0.30 -22.62
CA ASP A 259 -15.84 -1.34 -22.10
C ASP A 259 -15.26 -2.02 -20.86
N GLY A 260 -13.97 -2.37 -20.90
CA GLY A 260 -13.29 -2.99 -19.78
C GLY A 260 -13.19 -2.10 -18.54
N VAL A 261 -12.99 -0.78 -18.71
CA VAL A 261 -12.97 0.17 -17.59
C VAL A 261 -14.36 0.35 -16.98
N LEU A 262 -15.41 0.45 -17.80
CA LEU A 262 -16.79 0.54 -17.32
C LEU A 262 -17.21 -0.72 -16.55
N GLU A 263 -16.82 -1.90 -17.06
CA GLU A 263 -17.03 -3.17 -16.37
C GLU A 263 -16.26 -3.25 -15.04
N ASP A 264 -14.99 -2.84 -15.01
CA ASP A 264 -14.19 -2.83 -13.77
C ASP A 264 -14.78 -1.88 -12.70
N ILE A 265 -15.35 -0.74 -13.13
CA ILE A 265 -16.08 0.17 -12.24
C ILE A 265 -17.34 -0.52 -11.66
N ARG A 266 -18.12 -1.22 -12.51
CA ARG A 266 -19.32 -1.95 -12.08
C ARG A 266 -18.96 -3.06 -11.10
N LEU A 267 -18.03 -3.93 -11.47
CA LEU A 267 -17.52 -5.02 -10.64
C LEU A 267 -16.93 -4.50 -9.33
N GLY A 268 -16.27 -3.34 -9.36
CA GLY A 268 -15.75 -2.67 -8.17
C GLY A 268 -16.83 -2.31 -7.15
N MET A 269 -18.04 -1.98 -7.59
CA MET A 269 -19.20 -1.74 -6.71
C MET A 269 -19.82 -3.04 -6.17
N GLU A 270 -19.74 -4.14 -6.92
CA GLU A 270 -20.26 -5.45 -6.50
C GLU A 270 -19.36 -6.15 -5.48
N VAL A 271 -18.04 -6.12 -5.70
CA VAL A 271 -17.05 -6.72 -4.79
C VAL A 271 -16.89 -5.89 -3.52
N ASN A 272 -16.84 -4.56 -3.67
CA ASN A 272 -16.81 -3.56 -2.61
C ASN A 272 -15.83 -3.82 -1.44
N GLN A 273 -14.64 -4.37 -1.71
CA GLN A 273 -13.62 -4.63 -0.68
C GLN A 273 -12.64 -3.46 -0.52
N PRO A 274 -12.35 -3.00 0.71
CA PRO A 274 -11.45 -1.85 0.95
C PRO A 274 -10.04 -1.98 0.35
N LYS A 275 -9.53 -3.22 0.25
CA LYS A 275 -8.21 -3.50 -0.35
C LYS A 275 -8.08 -3.10 -1.83
N PHE A 276 -9.21 -2.86 -2.50
CA PHE A 276 -9.25 -2.43 -3.91
C PHE A 276 -9.60 -0.95 -4.09
N ASN A 277 -9.68 -0.17 -3.02
CA ASN A 277 -10.09 1.24 -3.09
C ASN A 277 -9.19 2.07 -4.03
N GLN A 278 -7.87 1.95 -3.93
CA GLN A 278 -6.96 2.66 -4.84
C GLN A 278 -7.18 2.29 -6.31
N ARG A 279 -7.51 1.03 -6.59
CA ARG A 279 -7.80 0.57 -7.96
C ARG A 279 -9.06 1.22 -8.51
N ARG A 280 -10.14 1.19 -7.72
CA ARG A 280 -11.44 1.78 -8.08
C ARG A 280 -11.34 3.30 -8.32
N ILE A 281 -10.60 4.02 -7.48
CA ILE A 281 -10.31 5.46 -7.69
C ILE A 281 -9.56 5.66 -9.01
N SER A 282 -8.55 4.83 -9.28
CA SER A 282 -7.77 4.92 -10.53
C SER A 282 -8.63 4.67 -11.76
N SER A 283 -9.53 3.67 -11.73
CA SER A 283 -10.47 3.38 -12.82
C SER A 283 -11.46 4.53 -13.05
N ALA A 284 -12.00 5.13 -11.98
CA ALA A 284 -12.88 6.30 -12.10
C ALA A 284 -12.14 7.55 -12.64
N LYS A 285 -10.93 7.82 -12.16
CA LYS A 285 -10.05 8.87 -12.70
C LYS A 285 -9.78 8.63 -14.19
N PHE A 286 -9.47 7.40 -14.57
CA PHE A 286 -9.18 7.07 -15.96
C PHE A 286 -10.40 7.27 -16.86
N LEU A 287 -11.61 6.91 -16.42
CA LEU A 287 -12.84 7.21 -17.17
C LEU A 287 -13.01 8.72 -17.41
N GLY A 288 -12.74 9.55 -16.40
CA GLY A 288 -12.78 11.01 -16.57
C GLY A 288 -11.74 11.51 -17.58
N GLU A 289 -10.52 10.96 -17.57
CA GLU A 289 -9.51 11.30 -18.57
C GLU A 289 -9.90 10.80 -19.97
N LEU A 290 -10.54 9.63 -20.09
CA LEU A 290 -11.07 9.15 -21.38
C LEU A 290 -12.08 10.14 -21.98
N TYR A 291 -12.92 10.78 -21.15
CA TYR A 291 -13.79 11.87 -21.62
C TYR A 291 -12.97 13.09 -22.07
N ASN A 292 -11.98 13.53 -21.28
CA ASN A 292 -11.15 14.70 -21.60
C ASN A 292 -10.42 14.56 -22.95
N TYR A 293 -10.03 13.33 -23.31
CA TYR A 293 -9.37 13.00 -24.58
C TYR A 293 -10.36 12.49 -25.66
N ARG A 294 -11.66 12.72 -25.50
CA ARG A 294 -12.72 12.40 -26.48
C ARG A 294 -12.82 10.92 -26.85
N MET A 295 -12.45 10.03 -25.94
CA MET A 295 -12.65 8.58 -26.10
C MET A 295 -14.07 8.14 -25.72
N VAL A 296 -14.78 8.94 -24.92
CA VAL A 296 -16.18 8.72 -24.54
C VAL A 296 -16.94 10.04 -24.51
N GLU A 297 -18.24 9.96 -24.75
CA GLU A 297 -19.14 11.11 -24.68
C GLU A 297 -19.64 11.40 -23.25
N SER A 298 -20.20 12.59 -23.06
CA SER A 298 -20.76 13.01 -21.75
C SER A 298 -21.84 12.07 -21.22
N ALA A 299 -22.60 11.40 -22.10
CA ALA A 299 -23.63 10.44 -21.73
C ALA A 299 -23.08 9.26 -20.89
N VAL A 300 -21.88 8.77 -21.21
CA VAL A 300 -21.21 7.69 -20.49
C VAL A 300 -20.80 8.13 -19.08
N VAL A 301 -20.28 9.36 -18.95
CA VAL A 301 -19.91 9.96 -17.66
C VAL A 301 -21.14 10.11 -16.77
N PHE A 302 -22.23 10.71 -17.28
CA PHE A 302 -23.46 10.88 -16.50
C PHE A 302 -24.09 9.54 -16.11
N ARG A 303 -24.14 8.55 -17.02
CA ARG A 303 -24.63 7.20 -16.69
C ARG A 303 -23.82 6.57 -15.56
N THR A 304 -22.51 6.77 -15.56
CA THR A 304 -21.62 6.26 -14.50
C THR A 304 -21.83 6.98 -13.18
N LEU A 305 -21.91 8.32 -13.20
CA LEU A 305 -22.24 9.15 -12.03
C LEU A 305 -23.55 8.72 -11.37
N PHE A 306 -24.62 8.56 -12.16
CA PHE A 306 -25.90 8.05 -11.66
C PHE A 306 -25.78 6.63 -11.13
N SER A 307 -24.99 5.75 -11.77
CA SER A 307 -24.77 4.39 -11.26
C SER A 307 -24.13 4.38 -9.88
N PHE A 308 -23.22 5.32 -9.56
CA PHE A 308 -22.62 5.40 -8.22
C PHE A 308 -23.64 5.65 -7.11
N ILE A 309 -24.70 6.41 -7.39
CA ILE A 309 -25.71 6.81 -6.39
C ILE A 309 -27.01 5.97 -6.45
N SER A 310 -27.16 5.09 -7.45
CA SER A 310 -28.37 4.29 -7.64
C SER A 310 -28.13 2.77 -7.63
N PHE A 311 -26.97 2.30 -8.08
CA PHE A 311 -26.70 0.87 -8.18
C PHE A 311 -26.59 0.23 -6.80
N GLY A 312 -27.54 -0.68 -6.52
CA GLY A 312 -27.64 -1.35 -5.22
C GLY A 312 -27.99 -0.40 -4.07
N VAL A 313 -28.53 0.79 -4.35
CA VAL A 313 -29.00 1.73 -3.32
C VAL A 313 -30.53 1.62 -3.23
N ASN A 314 -31.07 1.49 -2.02
CA ASN A 314 -32.53 1.42 -1.84
C ASN A 314 -33.17 2.79 -2.11
N GLN A 315 -34.35 2.82 -2.72
CA GLN A 315 -35.02 4.07 -3.12
C GLN A 315 -35.47 4.93 -1.94
N ASP A 316 -35.63 4.34 -0.76
CA ASP A 316 -35.99 5.00 0.49
C ASP A 316 -34.76 5.53 1.26
N GLY A 317 -33.55 5.29 0.75
CA GLY A 317 -32.29 5.66 1.41
C GLY A 317 -31.87 4.70 2.51
N SER A 318 -32.59 3.58 2.72
CA SER A 318 -32.21 2.57 3.70
C SER A 318 -30.93 1.84 3.30
N PRO A 319 -30.12 1.34 4.26
CA PRO A 319 -28.88 0.66 3.94
C PRO A 319 -29.09 -0.64 3.16
N SER A 320 -28.14 -0.97 2.30
CA SER A 320 -28.17 -2.20 1.50
C SER A 320 -26.87 -3.00 1.63
N PRO A 321 -26.81 -4.26 1.15
CA PRO A 321 -25.58 -5.04 1.16
C PRO A 321 -24.42 -4.40 0.37
N LEU A 322 -24.73 -3.67 -0.71
CA LEU A 322 -23.74 -3.01 -1.57
C LEU A 322 -23.47 -1.53 -1.20
N ASP A 323 -24.27 -0.98 -0.28
CA ASP A 323 -24.10 0.34 0.30
C ASP A 323 -24.46 0.35 1.80
N PRO A 324 -23.61 -0.29 2.65
CA PRO A 324 -23.86 -0.35 4.09
C PRO A 324 -23.68 1.03 4.76
N PRO A 325 -24.19 1.24 5.99
CA PRO A 325 -24.24 2.53 6.68
C PRO A 325 -22.96 3.38 6.61
N GLU A 326 -21.85 2.84 7.11
CA GLU A 326 -20.56 3.54 7.24
C GLU A 326 -19.76 3.62 5.93
N HIS A 327 -20.22 2.97 4.87
CA HIS A 327 -19.48 2.91 3.62
C HIS A 327 -19.73 4.16 2.76
N LEU A 328 -18.79 5.11 2.82
CA LEU A 328 -18.87 6.41 2.12
C LEU A 328 -18.11 6.45 0.79
N PHE A 329 -17.65 5.31 0.28
CA PHE A 329 -16.75 5.28 -0.89
C PHE A 329 -17.43 5.72 -2.20
N ARG A 330 -18.76 5.61 -2.32
CA ARG A 330 -19.50 6.11 -3.50
C ARG A 330 -19.34 7.62 -3.67
N ILE A 331 -19.33 8.37 -2.55
CA ILE A 331 -19.08 9.82 -2.54
C ILE A 331 -17.69 10.11 -3.13
N ARG A 332 -16.67 9.37 -2.68
CA ARG A 332 -15.29 9.53 -3.19
C ARG A 332 -15.18 9.25 -4.69
N LEU A 333 -15.91 8.25 -5.21
CA LEU A 333 -15.95 7.95 -6.65
C LEU A 333 -16.60 9.06 -7.46
N VAL A 334 -17.72 9.62 -6.96
CA VAL A 334 -18.39 10.77 -7.58
C VAL A 334 -17.45 11.97 -7.62
N CYS A 335 -16.88 12.37 -6.48
CA CYS A 335 -15.93 13.50 -6.42
C CYS A 335 -14.72 13.27 -7.33
N THR A 336 -14.12 12.09 -7.33
CA THR A 336 -12.97 11.77 -8.22
C THR A 336 -13.29 12.00 -9.70
N LEU A 337 -14.46 11.56 -10.15
CA LEU A 337 -14.88 11.69 -11.54
C LEU A 337 -15.20 13.16 -11.87
N LEU A 338 -15.89 13.86 -10.96
CA LEU A 338 -16.23 15.27 -11.08
C LEU A 338 -15.00 16.19 -11.06
N ASP A 339 -14.02 15.96 -10.20
CA ASP A 339 -12.75 16.70 -10.16
C ASP A 339 -11.93 16.53 -11.45
N THR A 340 -12.16 15.42 -12.16
CA THR A 340 -11.40 15.11 -13.39
C THR A 340 -11.99 15.75 -14.63
N CYS A 341 -13.31 15.73 -14.78
CA CYS A 341 -13.98 16.17 -16.01
C CYS A 341 -15.17 17.11 -15.80
N GLY A 342 -15.57 17.37 -14.55
CA GLY A 342 -16.76 18.15 -14.22
C GLY A 342 -16.69 19.61 -14.65
N GLN A 343 -15.49 20.19 -14.71
CA GLN A 343 -15.27 21.58 -15.17
C GLN A 343 -15.74 21.82 -16.62
N TYR A 344 -15.79 20.77 -17.44
CA TYR A 344 -16.25 20.84 -18.84
C TYR A 344 -17.79 20.78 -18.98
N PHE A 345 -18.53 20.63 -17.87
CA PHE A 345 -19.99 20.64 -17.83
C PHE A 345 -20.53 21.99 -17.34
N ASP A 346 -20.00 23.09 -17.86
CA ASP A 346 -20.32 24.47 -17.46
C ASP A 346 -21.35 25.16 -18.39
N ARG A 347 -21.58 24.63 -19.60
CA ARG A 347 -22.45 25.24 -20.64
C ARG A 347 -23.49 24.28 -21.22
N GLY A 348 -24.51 24.84 -21.89
CA GLY A 348 -25.45 24.09 -22.73
C GLY A 348 -26.26 22.99 -22.01
N SER A 349 -26.48 21.88 -22.71
CA SER A 349 -27.24 20.73 -22.21
C SER A 349 -26.50 19.96 -21.12
N SER A 350 -25.16 19.87 -21.19
CA SER A 350 -24.33 19.20 -20.18
C SER A 350 -24.37 19.93 -18.83
N LYS A 351 -24.40 21.26 -18.82
CA LYS A 351 -24.65 22.07 -17.61
C LYS A 351 -25.95 21.66 -16.92
N LYS A 352 -27.05 21.59 -17.68
CA LYS A 352 -28.37 21.18 -17.14
C LYS A 352 -28.32 19.77 -16.59
N LYS A 353 -27.68 18.82 -17.30
CA LYS A 353 -27.51 17.43 -16.83
C LYS A 353 -26.72 17.35 -15.52
N LEU A 354 -25.64 18.13 -15.39
CA LEU A 354 -24.86 18.19 -14.15
C LEU A 354 -25.68 18.82 -13.00
N ASP A 355 -26.37 19.94 -13.26
CA ASP A 355 -27.21 20.59 -12.26
C ASP A 355 -28.30 19.60 -11.72
N CYS A 356 -28.93 18.84 -12.62
CA CYS A 356 -29.85 17.76 -12.25
C CYS A 356 -29.16 16.67 -11.40
N PHE A 357 -28.01 16.17 -11.84
CA PHE A 357 -27.28 15.14 -11.11
C PHE A 357 -26.89 15.60 -9.69
N LEU A 358 -26.42 16.84 -9.52
CA LEU A 358 -26.03 17.38 -8.22
C LEU A 358 -27.20 17.44 -7.23
N ILE A 359 -28.43 17.63 -7.69
CA ILE A 359 -29.64 17.56 -6.83
C ILE A 359 -29.84 16.13 -6.31
N TYR A 360 -29.74 15.12 -7.17
CA TYR A 360 -29.81 13.71 -6.75
C TYR A 360 -28.64 13.31 -5.84
N PHE A 361 -27.43 13.80 -6.13
CA PHE A 361 -26.24 13.52 -5.33
C PHE A 361 -26.35 14.11 -3.92
N GLN A 362 -26.87 15.33 -3.78
CA GLN A 362 -27.15 15.91 -2.47
C GLN A 362 -28.14 15.09 -1.66
N ARG A 363 -29.22 14.58 -2.29
CA ARG A 363 -30.14 13.65 -1.60
C ARG A 363 -29.42 12.39 -1.13
N TYR A 364 -28.57 11.80 -1.97
CA TYR A 364 -27.77 10.63 -1.60
C TYR A 364 -26.83 10.91 -0.41
N ILE A 365 -26.13 12.05 -0.41
CA ILE A 365 -25.29 12.48 0.71
C ILE A 365 -26.12 12.58 2.00
N TRP A 366 -27.30 13.19 1.94
CA TRP A 366 -28.19 13.32 3.09
C TRP A 366 -28.72 11.97 3.59
N TRP A 367 -29.06 11.03 2.70
CA TRP A 367 -29.36 9.65 3.12
C TRP A 367 -28.21 9.04 3.91
N LYS A 368 -26.96 9.19 3.47
CA LYS A 368 -25.80 8.67 4.21
C LYS A 368 -25.62 9.39 5.55
N LYS A 369 -25.78 10.71 5.61
CA LYS A 369 -25.65 11.50 6.85
C LYS A 369 -26.75 11.21 7.87
N SER A 370 -27.94 10.84 7.42
CA SER A 370 -29.11 10.59 8.28
C SER A 370 -29.18 9.16 8.84
N VAL A 371 -28.19 8.30 8.59
CA VAL A 371 -28.17 6.95 9.14
C VAL A 371 -27.82 6.99 10.63
N ASP A 372 -28.53 6.19 11.44
CA ASP A 372 -28.44 6.15 12.91
C ASP A 372 -27.05 5.85 13.49
N VAL A 373 -26.11 5.38 12.65
CA VAL A 373 -24.72 5.12 13.07
C VAL A 373 -23.97 6.41 13.44
N TRP A 374 -24.38 7.55 12.86
CA TRP A 374 -23.75 8.84 13.13
C TRP A 374 -24.33 9.48 14.38
N THR A 375 -23.51 9.58 15.42
CA THR A 375 -23.90 10.13 16.72
C THR A 375 -22.90 11.20 17.16
N LYS A 376 -23.12 11.84 18.31
CA LYS A 376 -22.15 12.82 18.84
C LYS A 376 -20.79 12.19 19.15
N ASP A 377 -20.77 10.93 19.56
CA ASP A 377 -19.56 10.17 19.88
C ASP A 377 -18.94 9.50 18.65
N HIS A 378 -19.71 9.35 17.57
CA HIS A 378 -19.26 8.83 16.28
C HIS A 378 -19.77 9.75 15.14
N PRO A 379 -19.21 10.96 14.99
CA PRO A 379 -19.71 11.93 14.03
C PRO A 379 -19.42 11.49 12.59
N PHE A 380 -20.22 12.01 11.65
CA PHE A 380 -19.94 11.85 10.23
C PHE A 380 -18.52 12.39 9.90
N PRO A 381 -17.70 11.67 9.11
CA PRO A 381 -16.32 12.06 8.88
C PRO A 381 -16.20 13.43 8.20
N ILE A 382 -15.51 14.37 8.87
CA ILE A 382 -15.39 15.76 8.40
C ILE A 382 -14.63 15.89 7.07
N ASP A 383 -13.64 15.01 6.83
CA ASP A 383 -12.87 15.00 5.58
C ASP A 383 -13.75 14.73 4.36
N ILE A 384 -14.83 13.95 4.53
CA ILE A 384 -15.81 13.70 3.46
C ILE A 384 -16.66 14.95 3.21
N ASP A 385 -17.00 15.70 4.26
CA ASP A 385 -17.73 16.95 4.13
C ASP A 385 -16.93 18.04 3.42
N TYR A 386 -15.64 18.17 3.74
CA TYR A 386 -14.75 19.06 3.00
C TYR A 386 -14.61 18.64 1.54
N MET A 387 -14.39 17.34 1.26
CA MET A 387 -14.30 16.83 -0.11
C MET A 387 -15.56 17.15 -0.94
N ILE A 388 -16.76 16.95 -0.37
CA ILE A 388 -18.02 17.29 -1.04
C ILE A 388 -18.09 18.80 -1.29
N SER A 389 -17.83 19.61 -0.26
CA SER A 389 -17.94 21.06 -0.35
C SER A 389 -16.98 21.62 -1.39
N ASP A 390 -15.71 21.23 -1.35
CA ASP A 390 -14.68 21.64 -2.31
C ASP A 390 -15.07 21.27 -3.75
N THR A 391 -15.56 20.05 -3.96
CA THR A 391 -15.99 19.58 -5.30
C THR A 391 -17.18 20.42 -5.81
N LEU A 392 -18.19 20.64 -4.97
CA LEU A 392 -19.42 21.33 -5.38
C LEU A 392 -19.20 22.83 -5.55
N GLU A 393 -18.41 23.47 -4.68
CA GLU A 393 -18.04 24.87 -4.78
C GLU A 393 -17.18 25.14 -6.02
N LEU A 394 -16.23 24.26 -6.34
CA LEU A 394 -15.42 24.36 -7.56
C LEU A 394 -16.30 24.35 -8.81
N LEU A 395 -17.28 23.44 -8.88
CA LEU A 395 -18.14 23.29 -10.06
C LEU A 395 -19.25 24.32 -10.15
N ARG A 396 -19.83 24.70 -9.00
CA ARG A 396 -20.99 25.60 -8.89
C ARG A 396 -20.89 26.50 -7.66
N PRO A 397 -20.07 27.57 -7.71
CA PRO A 397 -19.88 28.48 -6.57
C PRO A 397 -21.17 29.17 -6.08
N LYS A 398 -22.20 29.25 -6.94
CA LYS A 398 -23.48 29.91 -6.66
C LYS A 398 -24.61 28.94 -6.29
N MET A 399 -24.35 27.63 -6.32
CA MET A 399 -25.38 26.65 -6.01
C MET A 399 -25.63 26.59 -4.51
N ARG A 400 -26.90 26.61 -4.12
CA ARG A 400 -27.28 26.47 -2.71
C ARG A 400 -27.26 25.00 -2.32
N LEU A 401 -26.37 24.65 -1.39
CA LEU A 401 -26.33 23.30 -0.81
C LEU A 401 -27.54 23.09 0.11
N SER A 402 -28.14 21.88 0.05
CA SER A 402 -29.21 21.49 0.96
C SER A 402 -28.69 21.37 2.40
N CYS A 403 -29.42 21.94 3.35
CA CYS A 403 -29.06 21.94 4.77
C CYS A 403 -29.77 20.83 5.58
N SER A 404 -30.68 20.06 4.96
CA SER A 404 -31.35 18.92 5.59
C SER A 404 -31.79 17.87 4.58
N LEU A 405 -32.09 16.66 5.08
CA LEU A 405 -32.67 15.58 4.27
C LEU A 405 -34.03 15.99 3.68
N ASP A 406 -34.87 16.68 4.44
CA ASP A 406 -36.18 17.16 3.95
C ASP A 406 -36.03 18.14 2.79
N GLU A 407 -35.05 19.04 2.88
CA GLU A 407 -34.74 19.99 1.82
C GLU A 407 -34.23 19.29 0.56
N ALA A 408 -33.28 18.38 0.69
CA ALA A 408 -32.73 17.62 -0.44
C ALA A 408 -33.82 16.75 -1.11
N THR A 409 -34.68 16.12 -0.31
CA THR A 409 -35.81 15.32 -0.81
C THR A 409 -36.82 16.18 -1.54
N LYS A 410 -37.13 17.36 -1.02
CA LYS A 410 -38.02 18.32 -1.69
C LYS A 410 -37.44 18.81 -3.02
N GLN A 411 -36.14 19.15 -3.07
CA GLN A 411 -35.49 19.57 -4.32
C GLN A 411 -35.59 18.49 -5.41
N VAL A 412 -35.40 17.21 -5.06
CA VAL A 412 -35.58 16.12 -6.02
C VAL A 412 -37.05 15.98 -6.44
N ALA A 413 -38.00 16.05 -5.50
CA ALA A 413 -39.43 15.95 -5.83
C ALA A 413 -39.92 17.10 -6.74
N ASP A 414 -39.38 18.31 -6.55
CA ASP A 414 -39.67 19.46 -7.41
C ASP A 414 -39.07 19.25 -8.81
N LEU A 415 -37.83 18.73 -8.91
CA LEU A 415 -37.20 18.37 -10.18
C LEU A 415 -37.98 17.27 -10.93
N GLU A 416 -38.38 16.20 -10.23
CA GLU A 416 -39.17 15.10 -10.80
C GLU A 416 -40.54 15.61 -11.31
N ARG A 417 -41.17 16.55 -10.61
CA ARG A 417 -42.41 17.19 -11.05
C ARG A 417 -42.22 17.98 -12.35
N GLU A 418 -41.14 18.76 -12.46
CA GLU A 418 -40.83 19.48 -13.70
C GLU A 418 -40.60 18.54 -14.87
N VAL A 419 -39.92 17.41 -14.64
CA VAL A 419 -39.70 16.38 -15.66
C VAL A 419 -41.01 15.71 -16.05
N LEU A 420 -41.88 15.39 -15.09
CA LEU A 420 -43.18 14.78 -15.35
C LEU A 420 -44.09 15.68 -16.20
N VAL A 421 -44.06 17.00 -15.93
CA VAL A 421 -44.79 18.00 -16.74
C VAL A 421 -44.24 18.04 -18.17
N LYS A 422 -42.92 18.01 -18.34
CA LYS A 422 -42.28 18.00 -19.68
C LYS A 422 -42.56 16.72 -20.47
N LEU A 423 -42.70 15.58 -19.80
CA LEU A 423 -43.05 14.30 -20.42
C LEU A 423 -44.55 14.16 -20.75
N GLY A 424 -45.38 15.19 -20.49
CA GLY A 424 -46.82 15.14 -20.75
C GLY A 424 -47.61 14.16 -19.87
N MET A 425 -46.96 13.53 -18.89
CA MET A 425 -47.57 12.52 -18.01
C MET A 425 -48.30 13.12 -16.80
N ALA A 426 -48.31 14.45 -16.68
CA ALA A 426 -49.07 15.17 -15.68
C ALA A 426 -50.52 15.38 -16.14
N MET A 427 -51.37 14.35 -16.04
CA MET A 427 -52.82 14.52 -16.16
C MET A 427 -53.57 14.19 -14.85
N GLU A 428 -54.31 15.21 -14.42
CA GLU A 428 -55.63 15.21 -13.77
C GLU A 428 -55.80 14.47 -12.43
N LYS A 429 -55.62 15.25 -11.36
CA LYS A 429 -56.46 15.11 -10.16
C LYS A 429 -57.26 16.39 -9.96
N ASP A 430 -58.34 16.54 -10.73
CA ASP A 430 -59.57 17.11 -10.20
C ASP A 430 -60.78 16.43 -10.84
N GLY A 431 -61.78 16.13 -10.04
CA GLY A 431 -62.71 15.04 -10.32
C GLY A 431 -63.82 15.33 -11.35
N ARG A 432 -64.34 14.20 -11.87
CA ARG A 432 -65.76 13.90 -12.20
C ARG A 432 -66.13 13.82 -13.70
N SER A 433 -66.30 12.56 -14.13
CA SER A 433 -67.23 12.00 -15.15
C SER A 433 -67.13 12.41 -16.63
N SER A 434 -66.77 11.43 -17.46
CA SER A 434 -67.32 11.03 -18.78
C SER A 434 -67.69 12.08 -19.81
N ALA A 435 -67.00 12.07 -20.96
CA ALA A 435 -67.62 11.79 -22.27
C ALA A 435 -66.52 11.53 -23.32
N MET A 436 -66.78 10.54 -24.18
CA MET A 436 -66.01 10.27 -25.39
C MET A 436 -65.97 11.49 -26.33
N SER A 437 -64.85 11.70 -27.00
CA SER A 437 -64.82 12.29 -28.34
C SER A 437 -63.60 11.76 -29.10
N GLU A 438 -63.83 11.59 -30.39
CA GLU A 438 -63.07 10.80 -31.36
C GLU A 438 -61.66 11.30 -31.67
N GLY A 439 -60.87 10.40 -32.26
CA GLY A 439 -59.46 10.59 -32.56
C GLY A 439 -59.17 11.51 -33.73
N GLU A 440 -57.96 12.05 -33.67
CA GLU A 440 -57.15 12.49 -34.81
C GLU A 440 -55.69 12.05 -34.56
N PRO A 441 -54.90 11.79 -35.61
CA PRO A 441 -53.63 11.08 -35.49
C PRO A 441 -52.56 11.98 -34.89
N LEU A 442 -51.66 11.34 -34.12
CA LEU A 442 -50.43 11.92 -33.62
C LEU A 442 -49.46 12.08 -34.80
N ASP A 443 -49.08 13.31 -35.11
CA ASP A 443 -47.86 13.58 -35.85
C ASP A 443 -46.68 13.22 -34.91
N GLU A 444 -45.95 12.17 -35.30
CA GLU A 444 -44.62 11.87 -34.78
C GLU A 444 -43.67 12.95 -35.29
N GLU A 445 -43.42 14.00 -34.49
CA GLU A 445 -42.20 14.80 -34.64
C GLU A 445 -41.07 14.04 -33.94
N ASP A 446 -40.37 13.23 -34.75
CA ASP A 446 -39.00 12.79 -34.51
C ASP A 446 -38.10 14.05 -34.37
N ASP A 447 -37.72 14.39 -33.14
CA ASP A 447 -36.54 15.23 -32.89
C ASP A 447 -35.27 14.35 -32.99
N ASP A 448 -35.03 13.82 -34.19
CA ASP A 448 -33.72 13.41 -34.68
C ASP A 448 -33.18 14.58 -35.52
N ASP A 449 -32.52 15.54 -34.88
CA ASP A 449 -31.67 16.54 -35.55
C ASP A 449 -30.20 16.27 -35.17
N ASP A 450 -29.68 15.17 -35.71
CA ASP A 450 -28.27 15.04 -36.08
C ASP A 450 -28.22 15.10 -37.62
N ASP A 451 -28.08 16.31 -38.17
CA ASP A 451 -27.61 16.52 -39.55
C ASP A 451 -26.70 17.76 -39.58
N GLU A 452 -25.45 17.53 -39.20
CA GLU A 452 -24.33 18.46 -39.43
C GLU A 452 -23.63 18.07 -40.74
N GLU A 453 -24.05 18.68 -41.86
CA GLU A 453 -23.29 18.70 -43.11
C GLU A 453 -23.19 20.15 -43.64
N GLY A 454 -22.06 20.79 -43.30
CA GLY A 454 -21.26 21.57 -44.25
C GLY A 454 -21.67 23.02 -44.57
N ALA A 455 -21.09 23.99 -43.85
CA ALA A 455 -20.55 25.20 -44.47
C ALA A 455 -19.54 25.88 -43.54
N ALA A 456 -18.36 26.14 -44.09
CA ALA A 456 -17.24 26.80 -43.45
C ALA A 456 -17.60 28.19 -42.89
N ASP A 457 -17.25 28.43 -41.63
CA ASP A 457 -16.69 29.72 -41.25
C ASP A 457 -15.38 29.48 -40.48
N THR A 458 -14.31 29.90 -41.13
CA THR A 458 -12.95 30.03 -40.62
C THR A 458 -12.91 31.01 -39.45
N GLU A 459 -12.65 30.50 -38.24
CA GLU A 459 -12.05 31.32 -37.17
C GLU A 459 -10.56 31.00 -37.08
N GLU A 460 -9.77 31.70 -37.91
CA GLU A 460 -8.38 32.01 -37.60
C GLU A 460 -8.34 33.25 -36.70
N GLN A 461 -7.73 33.13 -35.53
CA GLN A 461 -6.70 34.03 -34.97
C GLN A 461 -6.31 33.47 -33.59
N SER A 462 -5.09 32.95 -33.41
CA SER A 462 -3.81 33.67 -33.26
C SER A 462 -3.64 34.26 -31.86
N GLY A 463 -2.53 33.92 -31.20
CA GLY A 463 -2.13 34.57 -29.95
C GLY A 463 -1.05 33.84 -29.16
N ASN A 464 -0.01 33.35 -29.83
CA ASN A 464 1.24 32.94 -29.20
C ASN A 464 2.11 34.18 -29.03
N GLU A 465 2.12 34.84 -27.86
CA GLU A 465 3.24 35.71 -27.42
C GLU A 465 3.30 35.77 -25.88
N SER A 466 4.43 35.31 -25.32
CA SER A 466 4.99 35.91 -24.12
C SER A 466 6.49 36.03 -24.36
N GLU A 467 6.86 37.13 -25.02
CA GLU A 467 8.24 37.56 -25.16
C GLU A 467 8.83 37.94 -23.80
N MET A 468 10.12 37.64 -23.70
CA MET A 468 11.09 38.10 -22.73
C MET A 468 11.09 39.63 -22.64
N ASN A 469 11.30 40.17 -21.44
CA ASN A 469 11.94 41.47 -21.32
C ASN A 469 12.95 41.42 -20.17
N GLU A 470 14.22 41.31 -20.56
CA GLU A 470 15.39 41.62 -19.73
C GLU A 470 15.54 43.14 -19.70
N GLN A 471 15.66 43.72 -18.50
CA GLN A 471 16.34 45.00 -18.32
C GLN A 471 17.30 44.86 -17.15
N GLU A 472 18.59 44.86 -17.50
CA GLU A 472 19.71 45.17 -16.63
C GLU A 472 19.74 46.68 -16.37
N GLU A 473 19.81 47.10 -15.11
CA GLU A 473 20.55 48.30 -14.72
C GLU A 473 21.33 48.01 -13.43
N ASP A 474 22.64 48.18 -13.54
CA ASP A 474 23.70 48.10 -12.54
C ASP A 474 23.91 49.50 -11.95
N GLU A 475 23.88 49.66 -10.62
CA GLU A 475 24.73 50.63 -9.89
C GLU A 475 24.94 50.15 -8.45
N GLY A 476 26.21 50.01 -8.06
CA GLY A 476 26.63 49.58 -6.74
C GLY A 476 26.68 50.69 -5.68
N SER A 477 26.71 50.27 -4.42
CA SER A 477 27.28 51.01 -3.29
C SER A 477 27.54 50.08 -2.12
N GLU A 478 28.78 50.09 -1.65
CA GLU A 478 29.31 49.43 -0.46
C GLU A 478 28.63 49.93 0.83
N ASN A 479 28.29 49.05 1.78
CA ASN A 479 28.88 49.03 3.14
C ASN A 479 28.15 48.10 4.14
N GLU A 480 28.99 47.29 4.78
CA GLU A 480 29.08 46.94 6.22
C GLU A 480 27.93 46.18 6.93
N GLU A 481 28.26 44.92 7.22
CA GLU A 481 28.08 44.17 8.47
C GLU A 481 26.88 44.48 9.39
N GLU A 482 26.00 43.49 9.60
CA GLU A 482 25.49 43.16 10.93
C GLU A 482 25.03 41.69 11.00
N GLU A 483 25.61 40.96 11.97
CA GLU A 483 25.25 39.59 12.37
C GLU A 483 23.83 39.56 12.99
N ARG A 484 22.98 38.58 12.62
CA ARG A 484 22.16 37.79 13.56
C ARG A 484 21.21 36.79 12.90
N ASP A 485 21.41 35.52 13.30
CA ASP A 485 20.40 34.53 13.71
C ASP A 485 19.12 34.37 12.88
N GLU A 486 19.16 33.44 11.93
CA GLU A 486 17.98 32.74 11.39
C GLU A 486 18.05 31.26 11.79
N GLU A 487 17.17 30.79 12.67
CA GLU A 487 16.64 29.40 12.61
C GLU A 487 15.19 29.37 13.16
N GLU A 488 14.25 29.34 12.21
CA GLU A 488 13.09 28.45 12.10
C GLU A 488 12.12 28.31 13.30
N GLU A 489 10.95 28.93 13.16
CA GLU A 489 9.73 28.55 13.89
C GLU A 489 9.16 27.24 13.33
N GLU A 490 9.06 26.25 14.22
CA GLU A 490 8.45 24.94 14.02
C GLU A 490 6.97 25.05 13.62
N ASN A 491 6.66 24.72 12.37
CA ASN A 491 5.29 24.37 11.98
C ASN A 491 5.05 22.89 12.28
N THR A 492 4.24 22.64 13.30
CA THR A 492 3.77 21.30 13.69
C THR A 492 2.79 20.75 12.65
N ASP A 493 3.22 19.76 11.86
CA ASP A 493 2.28 18.91 11.13
C ASP A 493 2.45 17.43 11.50
N TYR A 494 1.31 16.83 11.78
CA TYR A 494 1.13 15.50 12.33
C TYR A 494 1.28 14.45 11.22
N LEU A 495 2.16 13.47 11.49
CA LEU A 495 2.02 12.04 11.20
C LEU A 495 0.97 11.63 10.15
N THR A 496 1.41 11.25 8.94
CA THR A 496 1.09 9.95 8.30
C THR A 496 1.71 9.88 6.89
N ASP A 497 2.76 9.08 6.70
CA ASP A 497 2.74 8.04 5.65
C ASP A 497 3.90 7.06 5.84
N SER A 498 3.55 5.78 5.92
CA SER A 498 4.47 4.66 5.95
C SER A 498 4.49 4.02 4.57
N ASN A 499 5.31 4.54 3.67
CA ASN A 499 5.68 3.86 2.43
C ASN A 499 7.10 4.23 2.01
N LYS A 500 8.09 3.55 2.61
CA LYS A 500 9.42 3.43 2.02
C LYS A 500 9.54 2.03 1.41
N GLU A 501 9.19 1.94 0.13
CA GLU A 501 9.70 0.87 -0.73
C GLU A 501 11.20 1.10 -0.92
N ASN A 502 12.02 0.23 -0.32
CA ASN A 502 13.45 0.19 -0.61
C ASN A 502 13.67 -0.50 -1.96
N GLU A 503 13.81 0.29 -3.02
CA GLU A 503 14.55 -0.12 -4.21
C GLU A 503 16.05 -0.10 -3.85
N THR A 504 16.63 -1.29 -3.71
CA THR A 504 18.08 -1.47 -3.84
C THR A 504 18.34 -2.32 -5.07
N ASP A 505 18.74 -1.64 -6.13
CA ASP A 505 19.48 -2.22 -7.25
C ASP A 505 20.80 -2.78 -6.74
N GLU A 506 20.98 -4.10 -6.83
CA GLU A 506 22.28 -4.74 -6.75
C GLU A 506 22.55 -5.47 -8.07
N GLU A 507 23.22 -4.77 -8.97
CA GLU A 507 24.03 -5.40 -10.02
C GLU A 507 25.20 -6.12 -9.36
N ASN A 508 25.30 -7.45 -9.50
CA ASN A 508 26.59 -8.14 -9.61
C ASN A 508 26.48 -9.61 -10.08
N ASN A 509 27.09 -9.86 -11.24
CA ASN A 509 27.82 -11.07 -11.67
C ASN A 509 27.37 -12.44 -11.12
N GLU A 510 26.51 -13.12 -11.87
CA GLU A 510 26.28 -14.56 -11.72
C GLU A 510 27.22 -15.34 -12.67
N VAL A 511 28.25 -15.97 -12.07
CA VAL A 511 29.03 -17.03 -12.73
C VAL A 511 28.13 -18.25 -12.85
N THR A 512 28.00 -18.75 -14.08
CA THR A 512 27.13 -19.87 -14.46
C THR A 512 27.59 -21.18 -13.79
N ILE A 513 26.83 -21.70 -12.83
CA ILE A 513 26.96 -23.10 -12.39
C ILE A 513 25.84 -23.90 -13.05
N ARG A 514 26.17 -24.62 -14.14
CA ARG A 514 25.35 -25.74 -14.63
C ARG A 514 25.35 -26.82 -13.55
N GLY A 515 24.25 -26.98 -12.82
CA GLY A 515 24.08 -28.07 -11.86
C GLY A 515 22.60 -28.35 -11.64
N GLY A 516 22.03 -29.28 -12.42
CA GLY A 516 20.73 -29.87 -12.11
C GLY A 516 20.83 -30.62 -10.79
N GLY A 517 20.18 -30.08 -9.75
CA GLY A 517 20.02 -30.79 -8.48
C GLY A 517 19.19 -32.05 -8.66
N LEU A 518 19.55 -33.10 -7.91
CA LEU A 518 18.86 -34.38 -7.87
C LEU A 518 17.37 -34.16 -7.54
N LYS A 519 16.49 -34.64 -8.43
CA LYS A 519 15.04 -34.67 -8.18
C LYS A 519 14.76 -35.78 -7.17
N HIS A 520 14.05 -35.44 -6.10
CA HIS A 520 13.53 -36.41 -5.15
C HIS A 520 12.57 -37.37 -5.86
N VAL A 521 12.92 -38.65 -5.92
CA VAL A 521 12.03 -39.73 -6.35
C VAL A 521 11.55 -40.40 -5.08
N ALA A 522 10.24 -40.44 -4.86
CA ALA A 522 9.68 -41.16 -3.72
C ALA A 522 9.90 -42.66 -3.92
N CYS A 523 10.58 -43.31 -2.97
CA CYS A 523 10.85 -44.75 -3.00
C CYS A 523 10.02 -45.44 -1.92
N ALA A 524 9.65 -46.71 -2.11
CA ALA A 524 8.85 -47.44 -1.13
C ALA A 524 9.61 -47.67 0.20
N GLU A 525 10.95 -47.64 0.14
CA GLU A 525 11.82 -47.78 1.32
C GLU A 525 11.72 -46.57 2.28
N ASP A 526 11.27 -45.39 1.80
CA ASP A 526 11.07 -44.21 2.64
C ASP A 526 9.90 -44.39 3.63
N GLU A 527 8.84 -45.09 3.19
CA GLU A 527 7.68 -45.42 4.03
C GLU A 527 8.05 -46.48 5.09
N ASP A 528 8.86 -47.47 4.72
CA ASP A 528 9.36 -48.49 5.65
C ASP A 528 10.28 -47.87 6.73
N PHE A 529 11.08 -46.87 6.36
CA PHE A 529 11.92 -46.12 7.30
C PHE A 529 11.08 -45.29 8.28
N ILE A 530 10.05 -44.60 7.80
CA ILE A 530 9.15 -43.81 8.65
C ILE A 530 8.38 -44.73 9.62
N GLN A 531 7.89 -45.88 9.16
CA GLN A 531 7.22 -46.85 10.03
C GLN A 531 8.17 -47.46 11.09
N ALA A 532 9.42 -47.73 10.73
CA ALA A 532 10.42 -48.21 11.68
C ALA A 532 10.76 -47.14 12.74
N LEU A 533 10.82 -45.87 12.33
CA LEU A 533 11.07 -44.74 13.23
C LEU A 533 9.91 -44.51 14.20
N ASP A 534 8.67 -44.56 13.73
CA ASP A 534 7.47 -44.42 14.57
C ASP A 534 7.36 -45.57 15.58
N LYS A 535 7.70 -46.79 15.16
CA LYS A 535 7.75 -47.96 16.06
C LYS A 535 8.81 -47.78 17.16
N MET A 536 9.99 -47.27 16.82
CA MET A 536 11.05 -46.98 17.80
C MET A 536 10.66 -45.88 18.79
N MET A 537 9.88 -44.88 18.36
CA MET A 537 9.36 -43.84 19.24
C MET A 537 8.29 -44.36 20.19
N LEU A 538 7.40 -45.24 19.70
CA LEU A 538 6.37 -45.91 20.52
C LEU A 538 6.98 -46.84 21.57
N GLU A 539 8.04 -47.59 21.22
CA GLU A 539 8.75 -48.45 22.17
C GLU A 539 9.48 -47.64 23.25
N ASN A 540 10.01 -46.45 22.94
CA ASN A 540 10.62 -45.56 23.95
C ASN A 540 9.59 -44.92 24.90
N LEU A 541 8.36 -44.65 24.44
CA LEU A 541 7.29 -44.12 25.27
C LEU A 541 6.76 -45.15 26.29
N GLN A 542 6.81 -46.45 25.97
CA GLN A 542 6.35 -47.51 26.88
C GLN A 542 7.36 -47.86 28.00
N VAL A 543 8.63 -47.49 27.86
CA VAL A 543 9.68 -47.77 28.87
C VAL A 543 9.70 -46.76 30.03
N LEU A 544 9.04 -45.61 29.89
CA LEU A 544 9.11 -44.50 30.87
C LEU A 544 8.00 -44.43 31.93
N HIS A 545 7.12 -45.44 32.05
CA HIS A 545 6.08 -45.47 33.09
C HIS A 545 6.01 -46.81 33.86
N PRO A 546 6.84 -46.99 34.89
CA PRO A 546 6.43 -47.75 36.06
C PRO A 546 6.75 -46.97 37.32
N HIS A 547 5.92 -45.97 37.66
CA HIS A 547 5.65 -45.53 39.03
C HIS A 547 4.63 -44.38 38.96
N ILE A 548 3.37 -44.71 39.23
CA ILE A 548 2.31 -43.92 39.89
C ILE A 548 0.99 -44.64 39.54
N ILE A 549 0.68 -45.66 40.34
CA ILE A 549 -0.68 -46.11 40.59
C ILE A 549 -0.88 -45.90 42.08
N THR A 550 -1.81 -45.01 42.45
CA THR A 550 -2.80 -45.16 43.53
C THR A 550 -3.47 -43.81 43.75
N LEU A 551 -4.64 -43.62 43.13
CA LEU A 551 -5.80 -42.98 43.75
C LEU A 551 -7.00 -43.34 42.87
N GLU A 552 -7.71 -44.34 43.35
CA GLU A 552 -8.87 -45.00 42.76
C GLU A 552 -10.15 -44.26 43.17
N LEU A 553 -11.18 -44.38 42.33
CA LEU A 553 -12.63 -44.28 42.62
C LEU A 553 -13.21 -42.91 43.02
N MET A 554 -14.04 -42.31 42.15
CA MET A 554 -15.51 -42.47 42.23
C MET A 554 -16.26 -41.55 41.23
N ILE A 555 -17.33 -42.12 40.65
CA ILE A 555 -18.51 -41.49 40.00
C ILE A 555 -18.53 -41.49 38.46
N SER A 556 -19.19 -42.54 37.96
CA SER A 556 -19.84 -42.67 36.66
C SER A 556 -21.07 -41.75 36.52
N ILE A 557 -21.59 -41.70 35.27
CA ILE A 557 -22.94 -41.31 34.81
C ILE A 557 -23.00 -39.89 34.19
N ASN A 558 -23.00 -39.75 32.86
CA ASN A 558 -24.20 -39.91 32.01
C ASN A 558 -23.86 -39.79 30.51
N GLN A 559 -24.40 -40.72 29.72
CA GLN A 559 -24.50 -40.68 28.25
C GLN A 559 -25.78 -39.94 27.82
N GLU A 560 -25.89 -39.70 26.51
CA GLU A 560 -27.02 -39.16 25.73
C GLU A 560 -27.06 -37.61 25.67
N SER A 561 -26.70 -36.98 24.56
CA SER A 561 -27.53 -37.02 23.35
C SER A 561 -26.74 -36.69 22.08
N GLN A 562 -27.11 -37.44 21.05
CA GLN A 562 -26.59 -37.51 19.70
C GLN A 562 -27.06 -36.35 18.78
N PHE A 563 -26.27 -36.14 17.71
CA PHE A 563 -26.71 -35.81 16.34
C PHE A 563 -27.39 -34.46 16.08
N LEU A 564 -26.74 -33.61 15.27
CA LEU A 564 -27.28 -33.04 14.01
C LEU A 564 -26.28 -32.05 13.38
N PHE A 565 -26.29 -31.99 12.05
CA PHE A 565 -25.57 -31.06 11.16
C PHE A 565 -24.11 -31.38 10.77
N SER A 566 -23.96 -32.46 10.00
CA SER A 566 -23.05 -32.43 8.84
C SER A 566 -23.81 -32.92 7.61
N LYS A 567 -24.01 -32.04 6.63
CA LYS A 567 -24.27 -32.28 5.19
C LYS A 567 -25.01 -31.07 4.61
N THR A 568 -24.25 -30.16 3.99
CA THR A 568 -24.60 -29.46 2.72
C THR A 568 -23.50 -28.45 2.41
N ASN A 569 -22.68 -28.73 1.39
CA ASN A 569 -22.30 -27.74 0.37
C ASN A 569 -21.41 -28.40 -0.68
N GLN A 570 -22.01 -28.68 -1.83
CA GLN A 570 -21.35 -29.12 -3.04
C GLN A 570 -21.94 -28.28 -4.20
N PHE A 571 -21.03 -27.71 -5.02
CA PHE A 571 -21.23 -27.03 -6.31
C PHE A 571 -21.86 -25.61 -6.25
N TYR A 572 -21.38 -24.56 -6.95
CA TYR A 572 -20.73 -24.40 -8.26
C TYR A 572 -19.74 -23.20 -8.26
N ARG A 573 -18.59 -23.34 -8.95
CA ARG A 573 -17.76 -22.23 -9.48
C ARG A 573 -17.40 -22.55 -10.93
N PRO A 574 -17.63 -21.69 -11.93
CA PRO A 574 -17.05 -21.87 -13.25
C PRO A 574 -15.60 -21.38 -13.27
N ARG A 575 -14.71 -22.25 -13.77
CA ARG A 575 -13.32 -21.94 -14.11
C ARG A 575 -13.27 -21.40 -15.53
N CYS A 576 -12.61 -20.27 -15.76
CA CYS A 576 -12.09 -19.95 -17.10
C CYS A 576 -10.72 -20.63 -17.30
N PRO A 577 -10.41 -21.14 -18.50
CA PRO A 577 -9.28 -22.03 -18.72
C PRO A 577 -8.00 -21.26 -19.02
N SER A 578 -6.95 -21.63 -18.31
CA SER A 578 -5.56 -21.37 -18.65
C SER A 578 -5.03 -22.51 -19.53
N SER A 579 -4.52 -22.19 -20.72
CA SER A 579 -3.75 -23.04 -21.65
C SER A 579 -3.26 -22.11 -22.77
N ILE A 580 -2.00 -22.03 -23.21
CA ILE A 580 -0.75 -22.79 -23.03
C ILE A 580 0.40 -21.78 -23.16
#